data_AF-A0AAU4XWG1-F1
#
_entry.id   AF-A0AAU4XWG1-F1
#
_cell.length_a   1.000
_cell.length_b   1.000
_cell.length_c   1.000
_cell.angle_alpha   90.00
_cell.angle_beta   90.00
_cell.angle_gamma   90.00
#
_symmetry.space_group_name_H-M   'P 1'
#
loop_
_entity.id
_entity.type
_entity.pdbx_description
1 polymer ?
#
loop_
_entity_poly.entity_id
_entity_poly.type
_entity_poly.pdbx_seq_one_letter_code
_entity_poly.pdbx_strand_id
1 'polypeptide(L)'
;MSDEAIRITRGLGGEVEVDGPVDAFAASVLARAGFDTYPTLRGVWIRLSFDLGRTWENEHATWAAEMLTTARYSVDLDPDLCPTSAAASAPPTLRRTKTAMTAQPSPAGTPRRPRR
;
A
#
# COMPACT_ATOMS: atom_id res chain seq x y z
N MET A 1 28.08 -11.56 15.77
CA MET A 1 26.69 -11.20 16.10
C MET A 1 25.85 -11.75 14.97
N SER A 2 25.02 -12.75 15.23
CA SER A 2 24.12 -13.28 14.21
C SER A 2 23.15 -12.15 13.91
N ASP A 3 23.31 -11.49 12.76
CA ASP A 3 22.34 -10.54 12.22
C ASP A 3 21.14 -11.37 11.76
N GLU A 4 20.41 -11.92 12.73
CA GLU A 4 19.24 -12.74 12.46
C GLU A 4 18.12 -11.73 12.19
N ALA A 5 17.98 -11.39 10.91
CA ALA A 5 17.00 -10.43 10.43
C ALA A 5 15.59 -10.97 10.64
N ILE A 6 14.65 -10.06 10.93
CA ILE A 6 13.22 -10.39 10.93
C ILE A 6 12.81 -10.56 9.47
N ARG A 7 12.29 -11.73 9.11
CA ARG A 7 11.89 -12.04 7.75
C ARG A 7 10.38 -12.06 7.63
N ILE A 8 9.84 -11.29 6.71
CA ILE A 8 8.41 -11.25 6.40
C ILE A 8 8.25 -11.87 5.01
N THR A 9 7.72 -13.09 4.96
CA THR A 9 7.59 -13.88 3.73
C THR A 9 6.17 -14.34 3.46
N ARG A 10 5.83 -14.50 2.18
CA ARG A 10 4.57 -15.12 1.79
C ARG A 10 4.78 -16.63 1.69
N GLY A 11 4.16 -17.39 2.59
CA GLY A 11 4.19 -18.84 2.60
C GLY A 11 3.48 -19.45 1.40
N LEU A 12 3.68 -20.77 1.19
CA LEU A 12 3.06 -21.53 0.10
C LEU A 12 1.53 -21.53 0.14
N GLY A 13 0.93 -21.36 1.33
CA GLY A 13 -0.51 -21.20 1.51
C GLY A 13 -1.04 -19.82 1.11
N GLY A 14 -0.15 -18.89 0.74
CA GLY A 14 -0.49 -17.48 0.49
C GLY A 14 -0.54 -16.64 1.77
N GLU A 15 -0.37 -17.25 2.94
CA GLU A 15 -0.30 -16.56 4.23
C GLU A 15 1.00 -15.76 4.34
N VAL A 16 0.95 -14.59 4.99
CA VAL A 16 2.16 -13.80 5.26
C VAL A 16 2.64 -14.13 6.66
N GLU A 17 3.86 -14.60 6.78
CA GLU A 17 4.44 -15.10 8.02
C GLU A 17 5.68 -14.30 8.40
N VAL A 18 5.99 -14.28 9.69
CA VAL A 18 7.19 -13.64 10.23
C VAL A 18 8.08 -14.69 10.90
N ASP A 19 9.32 -14.74 10.44
CA ASP A 19 10.39 -15.54 10.99
C ASP A 19 11.49 -14.66 11.59
N GLY A 20 12.30 -15.24 12.48
CA GLY A 20 13.45 -14.57 13.10
C GLY A 20 13.18 -14.06 14.53
N PRO A 21 14.15 -13.36 15.14
CA PRO A 21 14.04 -12.89 16.51
C PRO A 21 13.09 -11.70 16.61
N VAL A 22 11.92 -11.93 17.20
CA VAL A 22 10.92 -10.89 17.48
C VAL A 22 10.92 -10.59 18.97
N ASP A 23 11.37 -9.38 19.34
CA ASP A 23 11.27 -8.88 20.71
C ASP A 23 9.88 -8.27 21.00
N ALA A 24 9.65 -7.81 22.23
CA ALA A 24 8.37 -7.23 22.62
C ALA A 24 7.98 -5.97 21.83
N PHE A 25 8.96 -5.17 21.40
CA PHE A 25 8.69 -3.97 20.61
C PHE A 25 8.34 -4.34 19.18
N ALA A 26 9.12 -5.20 18.53
CA ALA A 26 8.82 -5.72 17.21
C ALA A 26 7.46 -6.41 17.18
N ALA A 27 7.13 -7.22 18.19
CA ALA A 27 5.81 -7.83 18.34
C ALA A 27 4.68 -6.79 18.42
N SER A 28 4.90 -5.66 19.10
CA SER A 28 3.91 -4.58 19.18
C SER A 28 3.69 -3.87 17.83
N VAL A 29 4.76 -3.71 17.03
CA VAL A 29 4.66 -3.18 15.67
C VAL A 29 3.91 -4.14 14.77
N LEU A 30 4.23 -5.44 14.84
CA LEU A 30 3.54 -6.49 14.09
C LEU A 30 2.05 -6.59 14.46
N ALA A 31 1.71 -6.55 15.75
CA ALA A 31 0.32 -6.53 16.19
C ALA A 31 -0.44 -5.32 15.67
N ARG A 32 0.22 -4.14 15.62
CA ARG A 32 -0.38 -2.93 15.04
C ARG A 32 -0.55 -3.01 13.52
N ALA A 33 0.30 -3.77 12.84
CA ALA A 33 0.17 -4.10 11.43
C ALA A 33 -0.94 -5.13 11.17
N GLY A 34 -1.53 -5.73 12.21
CA GLY A 34 -2.57 -6.76 12.05
C GLY A 34 -2.02 -8.18 11.98
N PHE A 35 -0.79 -8.41 12.44
CA PHE A 35 -0.27 -9.77 12.64
C PHE A 35 -0.78 -10.36 13.95
N ASP A 36 -1.18 -11.62 13.87
CA ASP A 36 -1.59 -12.43 15.00
C ASP A 36 -0.45 -13.34 15.44
N THR A 37 -0.20 -13.36 16.75
CA THR A 37 0.84 -14.20 17.36
C THR A 37 0.21 -15.45 17.96
N TYR A 38 0.60 -16.61 17.45
CA TYR A 38 0.17 -17.92 17.93
C TYR A 38 1.30 -18.60 18.70
N PRO A 39 1.09 -18.97 19.98
CA PRO A 39 2.09 -19.76 20.71
C PRO A 39 2.15 -21.17 20.11
N THR A 40 3.37 -21.68 19.87
CA THR A 40 3.62 -23.02 19.37
C THR A 40 4.57 -23.79 20.27
N LEU A 41 4.68 -25.11 20.06
CA LEU A 41 5.61 -25.96 20.81
C LEU A 41 7.08 -25.59 20.63
N ARG A 42 7.43 -24.83 19.58
CA ARG A 42 8.81 -24.44 19.24
C ARG A 42 9.07 -22.94 19.36
N GLY A 43 8.12 -22.17 19.87
CA GLY A 43 8.24 -20.72 20.00
C GLY A 43 6.92 -20.02 19.67
N VAL A 44 7.00 -18.98 18.85
CA VAL A 44 5.83 -18.24 18.36
C VAL A 44 5.76 -18.34 16.85
N TRP A 45 4.54 -18.47 16.36
CA TRP A 45 4.24 -18.37 14.93
C TRP A 45 3.42 -17.11 14.73
N ILE A 46 3.99 -16.14 14.00
CA ILE A 46 3.39 -14.85 13.77
C ILE A 46 2.96 -14.81 12.32
N ARG A 47 1.67 -14.57 12.08
CA ARG A 47 1.12 -14.50 10.73
C ARG A 47 0.15 -13.33 10.58
N LEU A 48 0.13 -12.75 9.40
CA LEU A 48 -0.86 -11.75 9.05
C LEU A 48 -2.21 -12.43 8.83
N SER A 49 -3.28 -11.77 9.26
CA SER A 49 -4.64 -12.18 8.90
C SER A 49 -4.77 -12.27 7.36
N PHE A 50 -5.01 -13.48 6.88
CA PHE A 50 -5.38 -13.77 5.50
C PHE A 50 -6.91 -13.70 5.40
N ASP A 51 -7.47 -13.45 4.21
CA ASP A 51 -8.91 -13.26 3.87
C ASP A 51 -9.34 -11.80 3.59
N LEU A 52 -8.48 -10.81 3.88
CA LEU A 52 -8.77 -9.40 3.59
C LEU A 52 -8.32 -8.97 2.18
N GLY A 53 -7.66 -9.88 1.46
CA GLY A 53 -7.25 -9.71 0.07
C GLY A 53 -5.78 -9.32 -0.09
N ARG A 54 -5.19 -9.74 -1.22
CA ARG A 54 -3.75 -9.64 -1.47
C ARG A 54 -3.20 -8.20 -1.38
N THR A 55 -3.96 -7.20 -1.83
CA THR A 55 -3.53 -5.79 -1.76
C THR A 55 -3.38 -5.34 -0.31
N TRP A 56 -4.38 -5.63 0.53
CA TRP A 56 -4.35 -5.30 1.96
C TRP A 56 -3.19 -6.00 2.66
N GLU A 57 -2.98 -7.29 2.36
CA GLU A 57 -1.89 -8.07 2.93
C GLU A 57 -0.52 -7.48 2.57
N ASN A 58 -0.33 -7.09 1.30
CA ASN A 58 0.92 -6.48 0.84
C ASN A 58 1.16 -5.10 1.47
N GLU A 59 0.12 -4.27 1.58
CA GLU A 59 0.20 -2.96 2.24
C GLU A 59 0.57 -3.08 3.72
N HIS A 60 -0.05 -4.01 4.43
CA HIS A 60 0.19 -4.24 5.85
C HIS A 60 1.57 -4.86 6.12
N ALA A 61 2.00 -5.81 5.29
CA ALA A 61 3.35 -6.38 5.35
C ALA A 61 4.42 -5.32 5.09
N THR A 62 4.21 -4.46 4.08
CA THR A 62 5.12 -3.36 3.76
C THR A 62 5.17 -2.34 4.89
N TRP A 63 4.02 -1.96 5.44
CA TRP A 63 3.94 -1.05 6.58
C TRP A 63 4.70 -1.59 7.79
N ALA A 64 4.55 -2.88 8.10
CA ALA A 64 5.30 -3.53 9.17
C ALA A 64 6.81 -3.47 8.93
N ALA A 65 7.26 -3.83 7.72
CA ALA A 65 8.66 -3.79 7.36
C ALA A 65 9.26 -2.39 7.45
N GLU A 66 8.55 -1.36 6.96
CA GLU A 66 8.96 0.04 7.04
C GLU A 66 9.07 0.51 8.49
N MET A 67 8.12 0.15 9.34
CA MET A 67 8.13 0.53 10.75
C MET A 67 9.27 -0.13 11.53
N LEU A 68 9.49 -1.43 11.31
CA LEU A 68 10.60 -2.16 11.92
C LEU A 68 11.96 -1.62 11.44
N THR A 69 12.08 -1.32 10.14
CA THR A 69 13.28 -0.70 9.57
C THR A 69 13.54 0.69 10.16
N THR A 70 12.48 1.49 10.34
CA THR A 70 12.56 2.81 10.99
C THR A 70 13.03 2.69 12.44
N ALA A 71 12.60 1.64 13.13
CA ALA A 71 13.05 1.29 14.48
C ALA A 71 14.44 0.61 14.53
N ARG A 72 15.17 0.57 13.41
CA ARG A 72 16.54 0.04 13.27
C ARG A 72 16.66 -1.48 13.39
N TYR A 73 15.58 -2.22 13.14
CA TYR A 73 15.66 -3.67 12.96
C TYR A 73 16.14 -4.00 11.55
N SER A 74 16.94 -5.07 11.42
CA SER A 74 17.21 -5.71 10.12
C SER A 74 15.97 -6.47 9.68
N VAL A 75 15.39 -6.11 8.53
CA VAL A 75 14.16 -6.73 8.01
C VAL A 75 14.36 -7.19 6.57
N ASP A 76 14.05 -8.46 6.32
CA ASP A 76 13.96 -9.05 4.98
C ASP A 76 12.49 -9.12 4.58
N LEU A 77 12.04 -8.30 3.63
CA LEU A 77 10.70 -8.38 3.05
C LEU A 77 10.74 -9.14 1.72
N ASP A 78 9.88 -10.14 1.59
CA ASP A 78 9.71 -10.89 0.34
C ASP A 78 9.26 -9.98 -0.82
N PRO A 79 9.93 -10.02 -2.00
CA PRO A 79 9.58 -9.19 -3.14
C PRO A 79 8.13 -9.36 -3.61
N ASP A 80 7.50 -10.52 -3.40
CA ASP A 80 6.08 -10.74 -3.73
C ASP A 80 5.12 -9.92 -2.84
N LEU A 81 5.60 -9.47 -1.68
CA LEU A 81 4.87 -8.58 -0.77
C LEU A 81 5.07 -7.11 -1.08
N CYS A 82 6.11 -6.77 -1.86
CA CYS A 82 6.35 -5.40 -2.26
C CYS A 82 5.22 -4.96 -3.19
N PRO A 83 4.41 -3.95 -2.83
CA PRO A 83 3.44 -3.39 -3.75
C PRO A 83 4.25 -2.82 -4.92
N THR A 84 4.15 -3.45 -6.10
CA THR A 84 4.63 -2.83 -7.34
C THR A 84 4.09 -1.42 -7.32
N SER A 85 4.99 -0.44 -7.27
CA SER A 85 4.66 0.92 -6.88
C SER A 85 3.46 1.43 -7.69
N ALA A 86 2.28 1.47 -7.07
CA ALA A 86 1.09 2.08 -7.65
C ALA A 86 1.23 3.61 -7.75
N ALA A 87 2.41 4.16 -7.48
CA ALA A 87 2.81 5.50 -7.89
C ALA A 87 2.89 5.66 -9.43
N ALA A 88 2.79 4.57 -10.21
CA ALA A 88 2.58 4.64 -11.65
C ALA A 88 1.09 4.78 -12.07
N SER A 89 0.15 4.83 -11.13
CA SER A 89 -1.27 5.13 -11.38
C SER A 89 -1.66 6.54 -10.94
N ALA A 90 -0.74 7.51 -11.03
CA ALA A 90 -1.18 8.88 -11.28
C ALA A 90 -1.68 8.92 -12.73
N PRO A 91 -2.94 9.31 -13.02
CA PRO A 91 -3.37 9.50 -14.40
C PRO A 91 -2.39 10.49 -15.05
N PRO A 92 -1.91 10.23 -16.28
CA PRO A 92 -1.10 11.22 -16.98
C PRO A 92 -1.94 12.49 -17.02
N THR A 93 -1.44 13.52 -16.35
CA THR A 93 -2.00 14.87 -16.41
C THR A 93 -2.24 15.16 -17.88
N LEU A 94 -3.52 15.26 -18.26
CA LEU A 94 -3.93 15.58 -19.61
C LEU A 94 -3.12 16.79 -20.05
N ARG A 95 -2.16 16.56 -20.95
CA ARG A 95 -1.45 17.62 -21.66
C ARG A 95 -2.53 18.53 -22.17
N ARG A 96 -2.56 19.77 -21.65
CA ARG A 96 -3.43 20.83 -22.14
C ARG A 96 -2.98 21.16 -23.55
N THR A 97 -3.47 20.38 -24.52
CA THR A 97 -3.36 20.67 -25.94
C THR A 97 -4.18 21.93 -26.15
N LYS A 98 -3.51 23.08 -26.12
CA LYS A 98 -4.12 24.36 -26.50
C LYS A 98 -4.24 24.34 -28.02
N THR A 99 -5.23 23.61 -28.52
CA THR A 99 -5.59 23.61 -29.94
C THR A 99 -6.08 25.00 -30.29
N ALA A 100 -5.38 25.63 -31.23
CA ALA A 100 -5.73 26.93 -31.75
C ALA A 100 -7.00 26.86 -32.63
N MET A 101 -7.86 27.87 -32.45
CA MET A 101 -8.84 28.45 -33.38
C MET A 101 -9.99 27.60 -33.92
N THR A 102 -11.21 28.08 -33.68
CA THR A 102 -12.12 28.55 -34.75
C THR A 102 -13.17 29.49 -34.14
N ALA A 103 -13.46 30.56 -34.86
CA ALA A 103 -14.39 31.62 -34.48
C ALA A 103 -15.83 31.10 -34.38
N GLN A 104 -16.56 31.52 -33.35
CA GLN A 104 -18.01 31.36 -33.28
C GLN A 104 -18.67 32.76 -33.31
N PRO A 105 -19.54 33.04 -34.28
CA PRO A 105 -20.17 34.35 -34.46
C PRO A 105 -21.21 34.65 -33.37
N SER A 106 -21.28 35.92 -32.98
CA SER A 106 -22.20 36.48 -31.99
C SER A 106 -23.67 36.22 -32.34
N PRO A 107 -24.52 35.78 -31.40
CA PRO A 107 -25.95 35.66 -31.65
C PRO A 107 -26.57 37.07 -31.75
N ALA A 108 -27.24 37.29 -32.89
CA ALA A 108 -27.97 38.50 -33.22
C ALA A 108 -29.05 38.83 -32.18
N GLY A 109 -29.01 40.05 -31.66
CA GLY A 109 -30.05 40.62 -30.81
C GLY A 109 -31.40 40.60 -31.52
N THR A 110 -32.37 39.91 -30.94
CA THR A 110 -33.75 39.87 -31.42
C THR A 110 -34.47 41.15 -30.95
N PRO A 111 -35.10 41.94 -31.83
CA PRO A 111 -35.82 43.13 -31.42
C PRO A 111 -37.16 42.71 -30.78
N ARG A 112 -37.34 43.02 -29.50
CA ARG A 112 -38.60 42.78 -28.78
C ARG A 112 -39.26 44.10 -28.42
N ARG A 113 -40.15 44.56 -29.31
CA ARG A 113 -41.28 45.46 -29.02
C ARG A 113 -42.36 45.16 -30.07
N PRO A 114 -43.66 45.43 -29.86
CA PRO A 114 -44.34 46.01 -28.69
C PRO A 114 -45.64 45.26 -28.28
N ARG A 115 -46.20 45.63 -27.12
CA ARG A 115 -47.64 45.91 -26.89
C ARG A 115 -47.96 45.98 -25.39
N ARG A 116 -48.27 47.17 -24.88
CA ARG A 116 -49.65 47.56 -24.53
C ARG A 116 -49.71 49.07 -24.32
#